data_AF-A0AA38U846-F1
#
_entry.id   AF-A0AA38U846-F1
#
_cell.length_a   1.000
_cell.length_b   1.000
_cell.length_c   1.000
_cell.angle_alpha   90.00
_cell.angle_beta   90.00
_cell.angle_gamma   90.00
#
_symmetry.space_group_name_H-M   'P 1'
#
loop_
_entity.id
_entity.type
_entity.pdbx_description
1 polymer ?
#
loop_
_entity_poly.entity_id
_entity_poly.type
_entity_poly.pdbx_seq_one_letter_code
_entity_poly.pdbx_strand_id
1 'polypeptide(L)'
;MSEIARDYHASTQDDPSEINIEEKTEHIEVVTNHIKRKLHISQQENLNKCITEEQVHKALMSAKPGKAAGLDGIIVEVWQKLHRRYEKDKKQNPEKPTCNIVAMFTTVFNDIETYGICADTTF
;
A
#
# COMPACT_ATOMS: atom_id res chain seq x y z
N MET A 1 8.56 26.50 22.84
CA MET A 1 9.45 25.71 21.97
C MET A 1 8.72 24.62 21.20
N SER A 2 7.71 23.93 21.78
CA SER A 2 6.89 22.96 21.02
C SER A 2 6.04 23.61 19.93
N GLU A 3 5.53 24.82 20.15
CA GLU A 3 4.71 25.54 19.17
C GLU A 3 5.50 25.94 17.93
N ILE A 4 6.70 26.49 18.08
CA ILE A 4 7.57 26.84 16.94
C ILE A 4 7.93 25.61 16.09
N ALA A 5 8.19 24.47 16.73
CA ALA A 5 8.46 23.22 16.01
C ALA A 5 7.20 22.67 15.31
N ARG A 6 6.04 22.73 15.97
CA ARG A 6 4.74 22.34 15.38
C ARG A 6 4.41 23.20 14.17
N ASP A 7 4.51 24.51 14.31
CA ASP A 7 4.10 25.47 13.30
C ASP A 7 5.05 25.42 12.08
N TYR A 8 6.36 25.20 12.30
CA TYR A 8 7.32 24.94 11.22
C TYR A 8 7.04 23.63 10.46
N HIS A 9 6.70 22.54 11.17
CA HIS A 9 6.35 21.29 10.52
C HIS A 9 5.02 21.36 9.78
N ALA A 10 4.04 22.08 10.32
CA ALA A 10 2.75 22.32 9.67
C ALA A 10 2.93 23.17 8.39
N SER A 11 3.70 24.25 8.43
CA SER A 11 3.94 25.10 7.26
C SER A 11 4.79 24.42 6.18
N THR A 12 5.56 23.38 6.51
CA THR A 12 6.33 22.60 5.53
C THR A 12 5.46 21.56 4.80
N GLN A 13 4.34 21.16 5.42
CA GLN A 13 3.36 20.26 4.81
C GLN A 13 2.30 21.00 3.99
N ASP A 14 2.26 22.32 4.13
CA ASP A 14 1.42 23.19 3.33
C ASP A 14 2.07 23.36 1.96
N ASP A 15 1.53 22.68 0.95
CA ASP A 15 1.96 22.83 -0.43
C ASP A 15 1.10 23.94 -1.08
N PRO A 16 1.62 25.17 -1.27
CA PRO A 16 0.87 26.25 -1.91
C PRO A 16 0.61 25.98 -3.39
N SER A 17 1.19 24.91 -3.96
CA SER A 17 0.86 24.40 -5.28
C SER A 17 -0.24 23.34 -5.22
N GLU A 18 -1.38 23.68 -4.63
CA GLU A 18 -2.63 23.00 -4.97
C GLU A 18 -2.87 23.23 -6.47
N ILE A 19 -2.29 22.35 -7.29
CA ILE A 19 -2.45 22.38 -8.74
C ILE A 19 -3.95 22.24 -8.97
N ASN A 20 -4.52 23.25 -9.63
CA ASN A 20 -5.89 23.22 -10.08
C ASN A 20 -6.18 21.84 -10.71
N ILE A 21 -7.27 21.19 -10.30
CA ILE A 21 -7.58 19.79 -10.68
C ILE A 21 -7.71 19.66 -12.20
N GLU A 22 -8.22 20.69 -12.87
CA GLU A 22 -8.32 20.74 -14.33
C GLU A 22 -6.92 20.81 -14.97
N GLU A 23 -6.04 21.71 -14.52
CA GLU A 23 -4.65 21.83 -15.01
C GLU A 23 -3.85 20.55 -14.78
N LYS A 24 -4.04 19.89 -13.63
CA LYS A 24 -3.42 18.60 -13.32
C LYS A 24 -3.86 17.53 -14.31
N THR A 25 -5.14 17.48 -14.64
CA THR A 25 -5.71 16.48 -15.55
C THR A 25 -5.18 16.69 -16.97
N GLU A 26 -5.12 17.94 -17.43
CA GLU A 26 -4.56 18.29 -18.73
C GLU A 26 -3.08 17.89 -18.84
N HIS A 27 -2.27 18.21 -17.81
CA HIS A 27 -0.87 17.82 -17.77
C HIS A 27 -0.67 16.30 -17.77
N ILE A 28 -1.50 15.55 -17.04
CA ILE A 28 -1.47 14.08 -17.05
C ILE A 28 -1.75 13.56 -18.46
N GLU A 29 -2.76 14.08 -19.14
CA GLU A 29 -3.12 13.65 -20.50
C GLU A 29 -1.98 13.94 -21.49
N VAL A 30 -1.43 15.16 -21.47
CA VAL A 30 -0.30 15.55 -22.32
C VAL A 30 0.88 14.62 -22.12
N VAL A 31 1.30 14.38 -20.86
CA VAL A 31 2.46 13.51 -20.58
C VAL A 31 2.18 12.07 -20.98
N THR A 32 0.98 11.55 -20.70
CA THR A 32 0.62 10.17 -21.03
C THR A 32 0.59 9.93 -22.54
N ASN A 33 0.15 10.93 -23.33
CA ASN A 33 0.15 10.87 -24.79
C ASN A 33 1.57 10.79 -25.41
N HIS A 34 2.61 11.20 -24.68
CA HIS A 34 3.99 11.06 -25.15
C HIS A 34 4.53 9.62 -25.01
N ILE A 35 3.84 8.73 -24.28
CA ILE A 35 4.25 7.34 -24.09
C ILE A 35 3.89 6.51 -25.33
N LYS A 36 4.80 6.45 -26.30
CA LYS A 36 4.60 5.73 -27.58
C LYS A 36 4.70 4.20 -27.48
N ARG A 37 5.32 3.69 -26.41
CA ARG A 37 5.59 2.26 -26.25
C ARG A 37 4.43 1.58 -25.51
N LYS A 38 3.74 0.68 -26.19
CA LYS A 38 2.75 -0.21 -25.56
C LYS A 38 3.43 -1.47 -25.01
N LEU A 39 2.84 -2.01 -23.96
CA LEU A 39 3.24 -3.31 -23.41
C LEU A 39 2.97 -4.42 -24.42
N HIS A 40 3.91 -5.36 -24.53
CA HIS A 40 3.68 -6.59 -25.29
C HIS A 40 2.58 -7.42 -24.63
N ILE A 41 1.90 -8.28 -25.39
CA ILE A 41 0.79 -9.12 -24.88
C ILE A 41 1.23 -9.90 -23.63
N SER A 42 2.40 -10.53 -23.67
CA SER A 42 2.97 -11.26 -22.52
C SER A 42 3.23 -10.39 -21.28
N GLN A 43 3.47 -9.10 -21.45
CA GLN A 43 3.63 -8.16 -20.34
C GLN A 43 2.28 -7.73 -19.76
N GLN A 44 1.28 -7.55 -20.63
CA GLN A 44 -0.10 -7.28 -20.21
C GLN A 44 -0.68 -8.46 -19.44
N GLU A 45 -0.47 -9.67 -19.93
CA GLU A 45 -0.87 -10.91 -19.25
C GLU A 45 -0.21 -11.05 -17.87
N ASN A 46 1.05 -10.62 -17.73
CA ASN A 46 1.73 -10.64 -16.43
C ASN A 46 1.18 -9.59 -15.46
N LEU A 47 0.77 -8.43 -15.95
CA LEU A 47 0.16 -7.38 -15.11
C LEU A 47 -1.28 -7.71 -14.71
N ASN A 48 -2.01 -8.47 -15.52
CA ASN A 48 -3.36 -8.92 -15.20
C ASN A 48 -3.41 -10.09 -14.20
N LYS A 49 -2.26 -10.55 -13.67
CA LYS A 49 -2.22 -11.63 -12.70
C LYS A 49 -2.50 -11.09 -11.31
N CYS A 50 -3.45 -11.70 -10.62
CA CYS A 50 -3.71 -11.44 -9.21
C CYS A 50 -2.44 -11.61 -8.37
N ILE A 51 -2.37 -10.81 -7.31
CA ILE A 51 -1.29 -10.85 -6.34
C ILE A 51 -1.30 -12.20 -5.61
N THR A 52 -0.11 -12.79 -5.46
CA THR A 52 0.08 -14.05 -4.74
C THR A 52 0.48 -13.83 -3.28
N GLU A 53 0.18 -14.81 -2.42
CA GLU A 53 0.63 -14.80 -1.02
C GLU A 53 2.16 -14.69 -0.91
N GLU A 54 2.92 -15.27 -1.84
CA GLU A 54 4.38 -15.17 -1.85
C GLU A 54 4.85 -13.73 -2.09
N GLN A 55 4.21 -13.02 -3.02
CA GLN A 55 4.51 -11.61 -3.29
C GLN A 55 4.21 -10.74 -2.07
N VAL A 56 3.06 -10.95 -1.43
CA VAL A 56 2.69 -10.22 -0.19
C VAL A 56 3.66 -10.53 0.94
N HIS A 57 3.99 -11.81 1.16
CA HIS A 57 4.96 -12.22 2.16
C HIS A 57 6.32 -11.56 1.93
N LYS A 58 6.84 -11.63 0.69
CA LYS A 58 8.11 -11.02 0.32
C LYS A 58 8.09 -9.51 0.54
N ALA A 59 7.03 -8.83 0.15
CA ALA A 59 6.87 -7.39 0.35
C ALA A 59 6.87 -7.03 1.84
N LEU A 60 6.06 -7.73 2.66
CA LEU A 60 5.97 -7.52 4.10
C LEU A 60 7.32 -7.71 4.79
N MET A 61 8.04 -8.77 4.45
CA MET A 61 9.33 -9.09 5.05
C MET A 61 10.49 -8.23 4.54
N SER A 62 10.37 -7.65 3.34
CA SER A 62 11.35 -6.71 2.79
C SER A 62 11.12 -5.26 3.22
N ALA A 63 9.96 -4.98 3.83
CA ALA A 63 9.63 -3.64 4.28
C ALA A 63 10.59 -3.18 5.39
N LYS A 64 11.11 -1.95 5.21
CA LYS A 64 12.16 -1.40 6.08
C LYS A 64 11.57 -1.03 7.45
N PRO A 65 12.11 -1.57 8.56
CA PRO A 65 11.74 -1.15 9.91
C PRO A 65 12.28 0.26 10.23
N GLY A 66 11.72 0.88 11.26
CA GLY A 66 12.08 2.21 11.76
C GLY A 66 11.55 3.35 10.89
N LYS A 67 10.56 3.07 10.04
CA LYS A 67 9.84 4.10 9.29
C LYS A 67 8.68 4.64 10.13
N ALA A 68 8.40 5.93 9.96
CA ALA A 68 7.24 6.55 10.57
C ALA A 68 5.96 5.82 10.10
N ALA A 69 4.99 5.70 11.00
CA ALA A 69 3.69 5.16 10.66
C ALA A 69 2.97 6.04 9.63
N GLY A 70 2.04 5.45 8.89
CA GLY A 70 1.11 6.20 8.06
C GLY A 70 0.08 6.95 8.90
N LEU A 71 -0.99 7.42 8.23
CA LEU A 71 -2.09 8.14 8.85
C LEU A 71 -2.81 7.33 9.95
N ASP A 72 -2.75 6.00 9.87
CA ASP A 72 -3.33 5.07 10.84
C ASP A 72 -2.48 4.86 12.11
N GLY A 73 -1.26 5.37 12.15
CA GLY A 73 -0.33 5.17 13.27
C GLY A 73 0.24 3.75 13.39
N ILE A 74 -0.04 2.85 12.45
CA ILE A 74 0.42 1.45 12.50
C ILE A 74 1.75 1.31 11.75
N ILE A 75 2.81 0.99 12.49
CA ILE A 75 4.13 0.73 11.91
C ILE A 75 4.23 -0.68 11.31
N VAL A 76 5.09 -0.87 10.31
CA VAL A 76 5.24 -2.13 9.59
C VAL A 76 5.66 -3.31 10.47
N GLU A 77 6.37 -3.03 11.56
CA GLU A 77 6.82 -4.02 12.53
C GLU A 77 5.66 -4.70 13.25
N VAL A 78 4.49 -4.05 13.37
CA VAL A 78 3.28 -4.67 13.91
C VAL A 78 2.89 -5.84 13.02
N TRP A 79 2.77 -5.60 11.72
CA TRP A 79 2.40 -6.62 10.73
C TRP A 79 3.45 -7.73 10.63
N GLN A 80 4.73 -7.38 10.63
CA GLN A 80 5.83 -8.36 10.64
C GLN A 80 5.79 -9.24 11.91
N LYS A 81 5.50 -8.67 13.08
CA LYS A 81 5.36 -9.42 14.33
C LYS A 81 4.14 -10.34 14.31
N LEU A 82 3.01 -9.88 13.79
CA LEU A 82 1.80 -10.71 13.65
C LEU A 82 2.06 -11.92 12.73
N HIS A 83 2.72 -11.70 11.59
CA HIS A 83 3.09 -12.80 10.68
C HIS A 83 4.01 -13.82 11.35
N ARG A 84 5.10 -13.37 12.01
CA ARG A 84 6.02 -14.27 12.73
C ARG A 84 5.31 -15.04 13.84
N ARG A 85 4.35 -14.42 14.52
CA ARG A 85 3.53 -15.08 15.54
C ARG A 85 2.64 -16.16 14.91
N TYR A 86 2.01 -15.87 13.78
CA TYR A 86 1.23 -16.84 13.03
C TYR A 86 2.07 -18.06 12.64
N GLU A 87 3.26 -17.86 12.06
CA GLU A 87 4.16 -18.97 11.70
C GLU A 87 4.57 -19.82 12.90
N LYS A 88 4.87 -19.17 14.03
CA LYS A 88 5.21 -19.86 15.27
C LYS A 88 4.03 -20.67 15.81
N ASP A 89 2.85 -20.06 15.89
CA ASP A 89 1.67 -20.70 16.45
C ASP A 89 1.20 -21.85 15.55
N LYS A 90 1.24 -21.71 14.22
CA LYS A 90 0.96 -22.78 13.25
C LYS A 90 1.89 -23.98 13.39
N LYS A 91 3.17 -23.74 13.70
CA LYS A 91 4.16 -24.80 13.92
C LYS A 91 3.99 -25.49 15.27
N GLN A 92 3.62 -24.75 16.31
CA GLN A 92 3.57 -25.25 17.70
C GLN A 92 2.19 -25.81 18.09
N ASN A 93 1.10 -25.24 17.56
CA ASN A 93 -0.27 -25.58 17.91
C ASN A 93 -1.16 -25.53 16.64
N PRO A 94 -1.10 -26.53 15.75
CA PRO A 94 -1.82 -26.51 14.47
C PRO A 94 -3.34 -26.37 14.61
N GLU A 95 -3.91 -26.91 15.69
CA GLU A 95 -5.35 -26.86 15.99
C GLU A 95 -5.82 -25.49 16.51
N LYS A 96 -4.88 -24.61 16.89
CA LYS A 96 -5.24 -23.30 17.43
C LYS A 96 -5.57 -22.34 16.29
N PRO A 97 -6.74 -21.67 16.31
CA PRO A 97 -7.04 -20.64 15.34
C PRO A 97 -6.04 -19.49 15.47
N THR A 98 -5.42 -19.13 14.35
CA THR A 98 -4.38 -18.10 14.25
C THR A 98 -4.65 -17.20 13.06
N CYS A 99 -4.27 -15.93 13.15
CA CYS A 99 -4.52 -14.94 12.11
C CYS A 99 -3.41 -14.98 11.05
N ASN A 100 -3.72 -15.46 9.85
CA ASN A 100 -2.81 -15.42 8.71
C ASN A 100 -2.90 -14.05 8.03
N ILE A 101 -2.00 -13.14 8.40
CA ILE A 101 -2.02 -11.76 7.88
C ILE A 101 -1.69 -11.70 6.37
N VAL A 102 -0.83 -12.61 5.88
CA VAL A 102 -0.47 -12.65 4.46
C VAL A 102 -1.67 -13.06 3.62
N ALA A 103 -2.42 -14.08 4.04
CA ALA A 103 -3.65 -14.46 3.36
C ALA A 103 -4.68 -13.34 3.40
N MET A 104 -4.87 -12.70 4.56
CA MET A 104 -5.79 -11.57 4.71
C MET A 104 -5.47 -10.43 3.73
N PHE A 105 -4.22 -9.97 3.68
CA PHE A 105 -3.78 -8.93 2.74
C PHE A 105 -3.93 -9.35 1.30
N THR A 106 -3.60 -10.59 0.96
CA THR A 106 -3.75 -11.12 -0.40
C THR A 106 -5.22 -11.08 -0.85
N THR A 107 -6.15 -11.49 0.03
CA THR A 107 -7.58 -11.41 -0.25
C THR A 107 -8.05 -9.98 -0.45
N VAL A 108 -7.68 -9.06 0.46
CA VAL A 108 -8.10 -7.66 0.37
C VAL A 108 -7.55 -6.97 -0.88
N PHE A 109 -6.28 -7.16 -1.22
CA PHE A 109 -5.70 -6.52 -2.40
C PHE A 109 -6.31 -7.03 -3.69
N ASN A 110 -6.56 -8.33 -3.80
CA ASN A 110 -7.22 -8.90 -4.98
C ASN A 110 -8.70 -8.49 -5.09
N ASP A 111 -9.38 -8.29 -3.96
CA ASP A 111 -10.75 -7.76 -3.93
C ASP A 111 -10.79 -6.32 -4.47
N ILE A 112 -9.91 -5.45 -3.99
CA ILE A 112 -9.76 -4.08 -4.48
C ILE A 112 -9.39 -4.05 -5.97
N GLU A 113 -8.47 -4.91 -6.41
CA GLU A 113 -8.06 -4.99 -7.81
C GLU A 113 -9.20 -5.44 -8.73
N THR A 114 -10.08 -6.31 -8.24
CA THR A 114 -11.19 -6.87 -9.03
C THR A 114 -12.43 -5.97 -9.04
N TYR A 115 -12.78 -5.37 -7.90
CA TYR A 115 -14.04 -4.68 -7.68
C TYR A 115 -13.90 -3.17 -7.44
N GLY A 116 -12.68 -2.68 -7.25
CA GLY A 116 -12.42 -1.30 -6.88
C GLY A 116 -12.67 -1.03 -5.39
N ILE A 117 -12.64 0.25 -5.03
CA ILE A 117 -12.91 0.72 -3.66
C ILE A 117 -14.36 1.20 -3.58
N CYS A 118 -15.03 0.96 -2.44
CA CYS A 118 -16.37 1.49 -2.18
C CYS A 118 -16.36 3.02 -2.18
N ALA A 119 -17.16 3.64 -3.05
CA ALA A 119 -17.22 5.09 -3.26
C ALA A 119 -17.57 5.90 -2.00
N ASP A 120 -18.26 5.29 -1.03
CA ASP A 120 -18.69 5.95 0.21
C ASP A 120 -17.64 5.87 1.33
N THR A 121 -16.46 5.32 1.05
CA THR A 121 -15.37 5.18 2.02
C THR A 121 -14.24 6.17 1.71
N THR A 122 -13.54 6.64 2.74
CA THR A 122 -12.37 7.52 2.59
C THR A 122 -11.06 6.75 2.38
N PHE A 123 -11.15 5.48 1.94
CA PHE A 123 -10.00 4.64 1.62
C PHE A 123 -9.60 4.84 0.16
#